data_AF-A0A1Y1VK69-F1
#
_entry.id   AF-A0A1Y1VK69-F1
#
_cell.length_a   1.000
_cell.length_b   1.000
_cell.length_c   1.000
_cell.angle_alpha   90.00
_cell.angle_beta   90.00
_cell.angle_gamma   90.00
#
_symmetry.space_group_name_H-M   'P 1'
#
loop_
_entity.id
_entity.type
_entity.pdbx_description
1 polymer ?
#
loop_
_entity_poly.entity_id
_entity_poly.type
_entity_poly.pdbx_seq_one_letter_code
_entity_poly.pdbx_strand_id
1 'polypeptide(L)'
;MKNIRDYTPKKYIEGKEYTLVEPHIYKTLEKKSLNSISLKGISDEALSKTLRDLKDWTLGTGREESFYVIEYNGKRYYREIEDEDENQIEKDYTIYIEEDLKELYVTSIMYEPEPEFEENEPSEAFITQYPLEDILDEFSVYCYDDYSEENKNDNQHSYIEFASPEIQDIRNVRTIIGKHVYNVTENDIVRLKI
;
A
#
# COMPACT_ATOMS: atom_id res chain seq x y z
N MET A 1 18.30 13.58 1.84
CA MET A 1 18.42 12.37 1.01
C MET A 1 19.36 12.73 -0.11
N LYS A 2 20.64 12.39 0.02
CA LYS A 2 21.63 12.64 -1.04
C LYS A 2 22.04 11.35 -1.72
N ASN A 3 22.80 11.53 -2.81
CA ASN A 3 23.40 10.43 -3.56
C ASN A 3 22.37 9.37 -3.96
N ILE A 4 21.15 9.81 -4.32
CA ILE A 4 20.04 8.94 -4.65
C ILE A 4 20.36 8.16 -5.92
N ARG A 5 20.27 6.83 -5.86
CA ARG A 5 20.62 5.90 -6.93
C ARG A 5 19.55 4.85 -7.11
N ASP A 6 19.52 4.25 -8.30
CA ASP A 6 18.71 3.07 -8.56
C ASP A 6 19.12 1.91 -7.64
N TYR A 7 18.13 1.25 -7.05
CA TYR A 7 18.31 -0.01 -6.34
C TYR A 7 17.49 -1.09 -7.03
N THR A 8 18.09 -2.25 -7.26
CA THR A 8 17.39 -3.41 -7.85
C THR A 8 17.43 -4.56 -6.86
N PRO A 9 16.37 -4.74 -6.04
CA PRO A 9 16.32 -5.83 -5.08
C PRO A 9 16.25 -7.19 -5.78
N LYS A 10 16.69 -8.25 -5.10
CA LYS A 10 16.62 -9.63 -5.61
C LYS A 10 15.20 -10.04 -5.98
N LYS A 11 14.19 -9.57 -5.23
CA LYS A 11 12.78 -9.90 -5.45
C LYS A 11 12.29 -9.50 -6.86
N TYR A 12 12.85 -8.47 -7.46
CA TYR A 12 12.53 -8.08 -8.84
C TYR A 12 13.10 -9.03 -9.90
N ILE A 13 14.20 -9.72 -9.58
CA ILE A 13 14.92 -10.60 -10.52
C ILE A 13 14.43 -12.04 -10.37
N GLU A 14 14.22 -12.47 -9.12
CA GLU A 14 13.91 -13.85 -8.77
C GLU A 14 12.40 -14.08 -8.56
N GLY A 15 11.65 -13.02 -8.22
CA GLY A 15 10.21 -13.07 -7.99
C GLY A 15 9.43 -13.18 -9.30
N LYS A 16 8.50 -14.14 -9.35
CA LYS A 16 7.63 -14.36 -10.53
C LYS A 16 6.48 -13.35 -10.59
N GLU A 17 6.25 -12.67 -9.48
CA GLU A 17 5.22 -11.66 -9.30
C GLU A 17 5.62 -10.28 -9.86
N TYR A 18 6.91 -10.06 -10.15
CA TYR A 18 7.39 -8.82 -10.75
C TYR A 18 7.66 -9.00 -12.24
N THR A 19 7.22 -8.04 -13.05
CA THR A 19 7.50 -7.97 -14.48
C THR A 19 8.16 -6.64 -14.80
N LEU A 20 9.37 -6.65 -15.37
CA LEU A 20 10.04 -5.43 -15.84
C LEU A 20 9.23 -4.76 -16.95
N VAL A 21 8.93 -3.47 -16.80
CA VAL A 21 8.17 -2.67 -17.79
C VAL A 21 9.09 -1.67 -18.48
N GLU A 22 9.88 -0.94 -17.69
CA GLU A 22 10.91 0.01 -18.14
C GLU A 22 12.16 -0.17 -17.28
N PRO A 23 13.34 0.36 -17.67
CA PRO A 23 14.52 0.30 -16.81
C PRO A 23 14.22 0.76 -15.38
N HIS A 24 14.41 -0.15 -14.43
CA HIS A 24 14.14 0.03 -13.00
C HIS A 24 12.68 0.33 -12.61
N ILE A 25 11.71 0.09 -13.51
CA ILE A 25 10.28 0.14 -13.22
C ILE A 25 9.69 -1.24 -13.47
N TYR A 26 9.06 -1.80 -12.45
CA TYR A 26 8.46 -3.12 -12.47
C TYR A 26 6.96 -3.01 -12.24
N LYS A 27 6.21 -3.99 -12.74
CA LYS A 27 4.78 -4.18 -12.44
C LYS A 27 4.61 -5.38 -11.52
N THR A 28 3.71 -5.26 -10.55
CA THR A 28 3.32 -6.32 -9.62
C THR A 28 1.82 -6.21 -9.29
N LEU A 29 1.32 -7.08 -8.41
CA LEU A 29 0.00 -6.96 -7.80
C LEU A 29 0.15 -6.50 -6.35
N GLU A 30 -0.84 -5.77 -5.84
CA GLU A 30 -0.90 -5.45 -4.41
C GLU A 30 -0.86 -6.74 -3.56
N LYS A 31 -0.30 -6.63 -2.35
CA LYS A 31 -0.23 -7.76 -1.43
C LYS A 31 -1.52 -7.84 -0.63
N LYS A 32 -2.05 -9.04 -0.45
CA LYS A 32 -3.14 -9.27 0.52
C LYS A 32 -2.64 -8.94 1.92
N SER A 33 -3.40 -8.13 2.63
CA SER A 33 -3.20 -7.97 4.08
C SER A 33 -3.48 -9.31 4.77
N LEU A 34 -2.61 -9.68 5.71
CA LEU A 34 -2.80 -10.86 6.56
C LEU A 34 -3.92 -10.63 7.57
N ASN A 35 -4.15 -9.37 7.96
CA ASN A 35 -5.03 -9.01 9.08
C ASN A 35 -6.33 -8.32 8.63
N SER A 36 -6.42 -7.90 7.37
CA SER A 36 -7.59 -7.19 6.83
C SER A 36 -7.95 -7.69 5.44
N ILE A 37 -9.15 -7.30 4.99
CA ILE A 37 -9.72 -7.69 3.71
C ILE A 37 -10.23 -6.44 3.03
N SER A 38 -9.84 -6.24 1.77
CA SER A 38 -10.42 -5.19 0.94
C SER A 38 -11.77 -5.69 0.43
N LEU A 39 -12.83 -4.99 0.80
CA LEU A 39 -14.21 -5.36 0.49
C LEU A 39 -14.85 -4.26 -0.35
N LYS A 40 -15.63 -4.67 -1.36
CA LYS A 40 -16.43 -3.79 -2.20
C LYS A 40 -17.90 -4.15 -2.08
N GLY A 41 -18.72 -3.13 -1.83
CA GLY A 41 -20.18 -3.28 -1.82
C GLY A 41 -20.69 -3.74 -3.20
N ILE A 42 -21.62 -4.68 -3.21
CA ILE A 42 -22.25 -5.11 -4.46
C ILE A 42 -23.28 -4.07 -4.89
N SER A 43 -23.24 -3.70 -6.18
CA SER A 43 -24.20 -2.74 -6.77
C SER A 43 -25.37 -3.42 -7.47
N ASP A 44 -25.34 -4.74 -7.64
CA ASP A 44 -26.43 -5.52 -8.24
C ASP A 44 -27.54 -5.74 -7.20
N GLU A 45 -28.64 -5.00 -7.34
CA GLU A 45 -29.78 -5.05 -6.41
C GLU A 45 -30.46 -6.43 -6.37
N ALA A 46 -30.56 -7.11 -7.51
CA ALA A 46 -31.23 -8.42 -7.60
C ALA A 46 -30.39 -9.50 -6.91
N LEU A 47 -29.08 -9.48 -7.14
CA LEU A 47 -28.13 -10.33 -6.43
C LEU A 47 -28.11 -10.01 -4.93
N SER A 48 -28.08 -8.72 -4.56
CA SER A 48 -28.08 -8.31 -3.16
C SER A 48 -29.30 -8.84 -2.42
N LYS A 49 -30.50 -8.64 -3.00
CA LYS A 49 -31.74 -9.19 -2.44
C LYS A 49 -31.66 -10.71 -2.30
N THR A 50 -31.17 -11.41 -3.32
CA THR A 50 -31.00 -12.86 -3.27
C THR A 50 -30.10 -13.30 -2.11
N LEU A 51 -28.96 -12.61 -1.91
CA LEU A 51 -28.01 -12.93 -0.85
C LEU A 51 -28.55 -12.62 0.56
N ARG A 52 -29.36 -11.56 0.71
CA ARG A 52 -30.04 -11.22 1.97
C ARG A 52 -30.99 -12.32 2.44
N ASP A 53 -31.70 -12.95 1.50
CA ASP A 53 -32.72 -13.95 1.79
C ASP A 53 -32.11 -15.34 2.12
N LEU A 54 -30.80 -15.52 1.91
CA LEU A 54 -30.10 -16.74 2.28
C LEU A 54 -29.98 -16.87 3.80
N LYS A 55 -30.12 -18.10 4.31
CA LYS A 55 -30.09 -18.39 5.76
C LYS A 55 -28.76 -18.96 6.24
N ASP A 56 -27.90 -19.39 5.32
CA ASP A 56 -26.67 -20.13 5.62
C ASP A 56 -25.45 -19.22 5.87
N TRP A 57 -25.69 -17.99 6.33
CA TRP A 57 -24.63 -17.07 6.73
C TRP A 57 -23.94 -17.60 7.99
N THR A 58 -22.62 -17.71 7.96
CA THR A 58 -21.81 -18.17 9.09
C THR A 58 -20.89 -17.07 9.59
N LEU A 59 -20.64 -17.00 10.89
CA LEU A 59 -19.63 -16.09 11.43
C LEU A 59 -18.27 -16.39 10.80
N GLY A 60 -17.58 -15.35 10.32
CA GLY A 60 -16.24 -15.46 9.75
C GLY A 60 -15.21 -15.90 10.79
N THR A 61 -14.04 -16.31 10.31
CA THR A 61 -12.93 -16.76 11.16
C THR A 61 -11.62 -16.11 10.72
N GLY A 62 -10.69 -15.90 11.67
CA GLY A 62 -9.44 -15.19 11.39
C GLY A 62 -9.70 -13.74 11.00
N ARG A 63 -9.18 -13.30 9.85
CA ARG A 63 -9.35 -11.93 9.34
C ARG A 63 -10.81 -11.51 9.04
N GLU A 64 -11.76 -12.44 9.11
CA GLU A 64 -13.19 -12.24 8.79
C GLU A 64 -14.08 -12.21 10.03
N GLU A 65 -13.51 -12.25 11.24
CA GLU A 65 -14.27 -12.37 12.50
C GLU A 65 -15.29 -11.25 12.73
N SER A 66 -15.12 -10.10 12.07
CA SER A 66 -16.06 -8.96 12.10
C SER A 66 -17.23 -9.09 11.11
N PHE A 67 -17.34 -10.21 10.38
CA PHE A 67 -18.34 -10.40 9.33
C PHE A 67 -19.09 -11.72 9.46
N TYR A 68 -20.34 -11.73 9.00
CA TYR A 68 -20.97 -12.95 8.51
C TYR A 68 -20.54 -13.19 7.06
N VAL A 69 -20.34 -14.46 6.72
CA VAL A 69 -19.82 -14.91 5.43
C VAL A 69 -20.74 -15.95 4.81
N ILE A 70 -20.90 -15.90 3.49
CA ILE A 70 -21.60 -16.93 2.71
C ILE A 70 -20.86 -17.21 1.40
N GLU A 71 -20.93 -18.46 0.94
CA GLU A 71 -20.51 -18.83 -0.42
C GLU A 71 -21.73 -18.97 -1.32
N TYR A 72 -21.71 -18.29 -2.47
CA TYR A 72 -22.78 -18.33 -3.44
C TYR A 72 -22.18 -18.29 -4.86
N ASN A 73 -22.51 -19.27 -5.70
CA ASN A 73 -21.97 -19.44 -7.05
C ASN A 73 -20.42 -19.41 -7.11
N GLY A 74 -19.76 -20.05 -6.15
CA GLY A 74 -18.29 -20.14 -6.07
C GLY A 74 -17.59 -18.82 -5.72
N LYS A 75 -18.36 -17.82 -5.27
CA LYS A 75 -17.85 -16.55 -4.74
C LYS A 75 -18.21 -16.40 -3.28
N ARG A 76 -17.37 -15.69 -2.55
CA ARG A 76 -17.53 -15.44 -1.12
C ARG A 76 -18.03 -14.02 -0.89
N TYR A 77 -19.06 -13.88 -0.09
CA TYR A 77 -19.71 -12.61 0.23
C TYR A 77 -19.71 -12.37 1.73
N TYR A 78 -19.77 -11.11 2.10
CA TYR A 78 -19.60 -10.63 3.46
C TYR A 78 -20.74 -9.67 3.82
N ARG A 79 -21.18 -9.71 5.07
CA ARG A 79 -21.99 -8.65 5.67
C ARG A 79 -21.46 -8.37 7.07
N GLU A 80 -21.46 -7.11 7.47
CA GLU A 80 -20.99 -6.71 8.80
C GLU A 80 -21.86 -7.33 9.90
N ILE A 81 -21.25 -7.58 11.06
CA ILE A 81 -21.99 -7.92 12.27
C ILE A 81 -22.50 -6.60 12.84
N GLU A 82 -23.81 -6.41 12.86
CA GLU A 82 -24.40 -5.28 13.55
C GLU A 82 -24.66 -5.62 15.02
N ASP A 83 -24.46 -4.65 15.91
CA ASP A 83 -24.93 -4.74 17.29
C ASP A 83 -26.46 -4.91 17.28
N GLU A 84 -26.94 -6.03 17.81
CA GLU A 84 -28.35 -6.42 17.80
C GLU A 84 -29.22 -5.37 18.52
N ASP A 85 -29.95 -4.55 17.77
CA ASP A 85 -31.03 -3.73 18.30
C ASP A 85 -32.33 -4.54 18.16
N GLU A 86 -32.86 -5.01 19.29
CA GLU A 86 -33.90 -6.05 19.43
C GLU A 86 -35.26 -5.79 18.72
N ASN A 87 -35.39 -4.70 17.94
CA ASN A 87 -36.67 -4.23 17.40
C ASN A 87 -36.76 -4.01 15.88
N GLN A 88 -35.77 -4.37 15.06
CA GLN A 88 -35.81 -3.97 13.64
C GLN A 88 -36.07 -5.10 12.64
N ILE A 89 -37.31 -5.09 12.13
CA ILE A 89 -37.81 -5.75 10.94
C ILE A 89 -36.98 -5.25 9.73
N GLU A 90 -36.25 -6.17 9.07
CA GLU A 90 -35.50 -6.00 7.81
C GLU A 90 -34.51 -4.82 7.75
N LYS A 91 -33.33 -4.97 8.34
CA LYS A 91 -32.22 -4.05 8.04
C LYS A 91 -31.63 -4.33 6.65
N ASP A 92 -31.56 -3.29 5.84
CA ASP A 92 -30.96 -3.24 4.50
C ASP A 92 -29.42 -3.14 4.59
N TYR A 93 -28.75 -4.14 5.18
CA TYR A 93 -27.28 -4.17 5.36
C TYR A 93 -26.49 -4.28 4.04
N THR A 94 -25.47 -3.47 3.77
CA THR A 94 -24.67 -3.65 2.55
C THR A 94 -24.04 -5.06 2.49
N ILE A 95 -24.16 -5.73 1.35
CA ILE A 95 -23.43 -6.98 1.08
C ILE A 95 -22.15 -6.63 0.33
N TYR A 96 -21.05 -7.26 0.73
CA TYR A 96 -19.74 -7.04 0.15
C TYR A 96 -19.18 -8.30 -0.52
N ILE A 97 -18.19 -8.09 -1.39
CA ILE A 97 -17.33 -9.11 -1.98
C ILE A 97 -15.87 -8.67 -1.83
N GLU A 98 -14.92 -9.61 -1.77
CA GLU A 98 -13.49 -9.28 -1.77
C GLU A 98 -13.11 -8.56 -3.08
N GLU A 99 -12.37 -7.46 -2.98
CA GLU A 99 -11.82 -6.77 -4.13
C GLU A 99 -10.71 -7.61 -4.79
N ASP A 100 -10.68 -7.59 -6.12
CA ASP A 100 -9.55 -8.14 -6.87
C ASP A 100 -8.30 -7.32 -6.59
N LEU A 101 -7.15 -7.99 -6.56
CA LEU A 101 -5.87 -7.33 -6.36
C LEU A 101 -5.59 -6.34 -7.49
N LYS A 102 -5.24 -5.11 -7.10
CA LYS A 102 -4.87 -4.05 -8.02
C LYS A 102 -3.46 -4.27 -8.58
N GLU A 103 -3.29 -3.96 -9.86
CA GLU A 103 -1.95 -3.85 -10.46
C GLU A 103 -1.25 -2.59 -9.96
N LEU A 104 0.04 -2.71 -9.69
CA LEU A 104 0.90 -1.64 -9.21
C LEU A 104 2.16 -1.55 -10.05
N TYR A 105 2.66 -0.33 -10.25
CA TYR A 105 4.00 -0.06 -10.72
C TYR A 105 4.89 0.27 -9.54
N VAL A 106 6.11 -0.25 -9.55
CA VAL A 106 7.07 -0.09 -8.45
C VAL A 106 8.45 0.27 -8.97
N THR A 107 9.18 1.05 -8.19
CA THR A 107 10.60 1.37 -8.39
C THR A 107 11.29 1.42 -7.05
N SER A 108 12.56 1.07 -7.01
CA SER A 108 13.33 1.09 -5.76
C SER A 108 14.56 1.97 -5.88
N ILE A 109 14.86 2.69 -4.82
CA ILE A 109 16.01 3.57 -4.72
C ILE A 109 16.82 3.24 -3.47
N MET A 110 18.07 3.69 -3.48
CA MET A 110 18.87 3.85 -2.27
C MET A 110 19.37 5.28 -2.16
N TYR A 111 19.56 5.76 -0.95
CA TYR A 111 20.10 7.10 -0.67
C TYR A 111 20.93 7.09 0.61
N GLU A 112 21.75 8.12 0.79
CA GLU A 112 22.45 8.37 2.05
C GLU A 112 21.59 9.36 2.87
N PRO A 113 21.18 9.02 4.11
CA PRO A 113 20.38 9.90 4.93
C PRO A 113 21.21 11.06 5.50
N GLU A 114 20.55 12.19 5.75
CA GLU A 114 21.16 13.42 6.28
C GLU A 114 20.37 13.93 7.50
N PRO A 115 20.77 13.53 8.74
CA PRO A 115 20.04 13.87 9.97
C PRO A 115 19.82 15.37 10.19
N GLU A 116 20.68 16.23 9.61
CA GLU A 116 20.50 17.67 9.62
C GLU A 116 19.21 18.16 8.93
N PHE A 117 18.58 17.32 8.11
CA PHE A 117 17.30 17.56 7.42
C PHE A 117 16.14 16.72 7.99
N GLU A 118 16.25 16.28 9.25
CA GLU A 118 15.25 15.47 9.96
C GLU A 118 15.07 14.04 9.42
N GLU A 119 16.09 13.56 8.70
CA GLU A 119 16.21 12.17 8.27
C GLU A 119 16.67 11.25 9.41
N ASN A 120 16.53 9.93 9.22
CA ASN A 120 17.06 8.93 10.14
C ASN A 120 18.59 9.03 10.25
N GLU A 121 19.14 8.61 11.39
CA GLU A 121 20.59 8.39 11.46
C GLU A 121 20.99 7.26 10.50
N PRO A 122 22.15 7.32 9.83
CA PRO A 122 22.59 6.24 8.93
C PRO A 122 22.65 4.86 9.60
N SER A 123 22.82 4.80 10.92
CA SER A 123 22.80 3.55 11.69
C SER A 123 21.40 3.03 12.06
N GLU A 124 20.36 3.80 11.81
CA GLU A 124 18.98 3.42 12.12
C GLU A 124 18.34 2.69 10.94
N ALA A 125 17.66 1.58 11.26
CA ALA A 125 17.05 0.71 10.24
C ALA A 125 15.69 1.23 9.73
N PHE A 126 15.08 2.18 10.45
CA PHE A 126 13.79 2.74 10.07
C PHE A 126 14.00 4.02 9.24
N ILE A 127 13.06 4.28 8.34
CA ILE A 127 13.03 5.52 7.54
C ILE A 127 12.16 6.53 8.27
N THR A 128 12.67 7.73 8.53
CA THR A 128 11.87 8.81 9.15
C THR A 128 10.84 9.37 8.17
N GLN A 129 9.88 10.10 8.73
CA GLN A 129 8.83 10.73 7.95
C GLN A 129 9.36 11.83 7.01
N TYR A 130 10.40 12.60 7.40
CA TYR A 130 10.92 13.69 6.57
C TYR A 130 12.27 13.30 5.93
N PRO A 131 12.48 13.57 4.62
CA PRO A 131 11.56 14.20 3.66
C PRO A 131 10.59 13.22 2.97
N LEU A 132 10.51 11.97 3.44
CA LEU A 132 9.77 10.91 2.75
C LEU A 132 8.30 11.27 2.48
N GLU A 133 7.54 11.71 3.47
CA GLU A 133 6.11 12.01 3.35
C GLU A 133 5.84 13.07 2.26
N ASP A 134 6.65 14.14 2.22
CA ASP A 134 6.53 15.17 1.20
C ASP A 134 6.87 14.64 -0.21
N ILE A 135 7.77 13.67 -0.33
CA ILE A 135 8.03 12.96 -1.60
C ILE A 135 6.82 12.11 -1.99
N LEU A 136 6.22 11.40 -1.03
CA LEU A 136 5.02 10.60 -1.28
C LEU A 136 3.88 11.47 -1.81
N ASP A 137 3.63 12.61 -1.17
CA ASP A 137 2.59 13.57 -1.54
C ASP A 137 2.88 14.26 -2.88
N GLU A 138 4.09 14.81 -3.08
CA GLU A 138 4.47 15.52 -4.31
C GLU A 138 4.34 14.65 -5.56
N PHE A 139 4.69 13.36 -5.43
CA PHE A 139 4.70 12.43 -6.57
C PHE A 139 3.50 11.48 -6.62
N SER A 140 2.56 11.57 -5.66
CA SER A 140 1.40 10.66 -5.58
C SER A 140 1.79 9.18 -5.53
N VAL A 141 2.88 8.87 -4.82
CA VAL A 141 3.36 7.50 -4.59
C VAL A 141 3.25 7.14 -3.10
N TYR A 142 3.35 5.87 -2.76
CA TYR A 142 3.43 5.43 -1.36
C TYR A 142 4.60 4.47 -1.15
N CYS A 143 5.09 4.39 0.09
CA CYS A 143 6.08 3.38 0.48
C CYS A 143 5.43 1.99 0.46
N TYR A 144 5.93 1.10 -0.39
CA TYR A 144 5.42 -0.25 -0.55
C TYR A 144 6.30 -1.32 0.11
N ASP A 145 7.59 -1.01 0.27
CA ASP A 145 8.56 -1.81 1.00
C ASP A 145 9.65 -0.88 1.53
N ASP A 146 9.90 -0.95 2.84
CA ASP A 146 10.96 -0.19 3.50
C ASP A 146 12.28 -0.97 3.55
N TYR A 147 12.31 -2.21 3.04
CA TYR A 147 13.50 -3.07 3.05
C TYR A 147 14.16 -3.15 4.43
N SER A 148 13.35 -3.43 5.46
CA SER A 148 13.78 -3.42 6.87
C SER A 148 15.06 -4.22 7.15
N GLU A 149 15.29 -5.33 6.44
CA GLU A 149 16.51 -6.13 6.62
C GLU A 149 17.73 -5.49 5.95
N GLU A 150 17.60 -4.93 4.74
CA GLU A 150 18.67 -4.17 4.09
C GLU A 150 19.06 -2.95 4.94
N ASN A 151 18.09 -2.14 5.37
CA ASN A 151 18.34 -0.96 6.21
C ASN A 151 18.95 -1.31 7.57
N LYS A 152 18.68 -2.49 8.10
CA LYS A 152 19.31 -2.96 9.35
C LYS A 152 20.77 -3.36 9.17
N ASN A 153 21.15 -3.79 7.96
CA ASN A 153 22.46 -4.36 7.67
C ASN A 153 23.41 -3.40 6.93
N ASP A 154 22.91 -2.27 6.42
CA ASP A 154 23.69 -1.19 5.81
C ASP A 154 23.58 0.06 6.69
N ASN A 155 24.71 0.52 7.24
CA ASN A 155 24.75 1.68 8.13
C ASN A 155 25.12 2.99 7.41
N GLN A 156 25.07 3.00 6.08
CA GLN A 156 25.37 4.17 5.25
C GLN A 156 24.20 4.56 4.36
N HIS A 157 23.35 3.60 3.99
CA HIS A 157 22.27 3.83 3.05
C HIS A 157 20.93 3.37 3.60
N SER A 158 19.88 4.06 3.16
CA SER A 158 18.51 3.63 3.32
C SER A 158 17.93 3.26 1.95
N TYR A 159 17.07 2.25 1.95
CA TYR A 159 16.50 1.61 0.77
C TYR A 159 14.98 1.73 0.87
N ILE A 160 14.32 2.12 -0.22
CA ILE A 160 12.87 2.25 -0.25
C ILE A 160 12.29 1.88 -1.60
N GLU A 161 11.11 1.26 -1.59
CA GLU A 161 10.29 0.95 -2.75
C GLU A 161 9.08 1.86 -2.78
N PHE A 162 8.96 2.62 -3.87
CA PHE A 162 7.76 3.39 -4.16
C PHE A 162 6.80 2.58 -5.02
N ALA A 163 5.51 2.72 -4.76
CA ALA A 163 4.45 2.17 -5.59
C ALA A 163 3.38 3.21 -5.96
N SER A 164 2.77 3.02 -7.12
CA SER A 164 1.54 3.69 -7.55
C SER A 164 0.79 2.80 -8.56
N PRO A 165 -0.55 2.83 -8.59
CA PRO A 165 -1.30 2.24 -9.70
C PRO A 165 -1.03 2.96 -11.04
N GLU A 166 -0.53 4.19 -11.02
CA GLU A 166 -0.23 4.98 -12.20
C GLU A 166 1.28 4.98 -12.50
N ILE A 167 1.66 4.44 -13.66
CA ILE A 167 3.09 4.40 -14.06
C ILE A 167 3.71 5.80 -14.18
N GLN A 168 2.90 6.83 -14.46
CA GLN A 168 3.42 8.19 -14.61
C GLN A 168 3.94 8.75 -13.28
N ASP A 169 3.31 8.41 -12.16
CA ASP A 169 3.76 8.79 -10.82
C ASP A 169 5.12 8.16 -10.52
N ILE A 170 5.30 6.89 -10.89
CA ILE A 170 6.59 6.19 -10.78
C ILE A 170 7.66 6.84 -11.66
N ARG A 171 7.34 7.26 -12.88
CA ARG A 171 8.28 8.00 -13.73
C ARG A 171 8.63 9.36 -13.12
N ASN A 172 7.67 10.04 -12.50
CA ASN A 172 7.86 11.35 -11.87
C ASN A 172 8.75 11.26 -10.63
N VAL A 173 8.51 10.32 -9.71
CA VAL A 173 9.36 10.16 -8.52
C VAL A 173 10.79 9.80 -8.90
N ARG A 174 11.00 9.01 -9.98
CA ARG A 174 12.34 8.70 -10.49
C ARG A 174 13.12 9.92 -10.98
N THR A 175 12.49 11.08 -11.16
CA THR A 175 13.22 12.32 -11.48
C THR A 175 14.07 12.84 -10.31
N ILE A 176 13.95 12.27 -9.11
CA ILE A 176 14.83 12.57 -7.97
C ILE A 176 16.18 11.83 -8.02
N ILE A 177 16.33 10.82 -8.86
CA ILE A 177 17.60 10.08 -9.00
C ILE A 177 18.73 11.04 -9.37
N GLY A 178 19.85 10.93 -8.66
CA GLY A 178 21.03 11.78 -8.85
C GLY A 178 20.87 13.21 -8.29
N LYS A 179 19.77 13.53 -7.62
CA LYS A 179 19.54 14.82 -6.96
C LYS A 179 19.71 14.71 -5.44
N HIS A 180 19.64 15.87 -4.79
CA HIS A 180 19.65 15.99 -3.33
C HIS A 180 18.26 16.49 -2.92
N VAL A 181 17.52 15.64 -2.20
CA VAL A 181 16.15 15.92 -1.78
C VAL A 181 16.09 16.10 -0.28
N TYR A 182 15.52 17.21 0.18
CA TYR A 182 15.46 17.54 1.60
C TYR A 182 14.35 18.56 1.89
N ASN A 183 13.91 18.60 3.14
CA ASN A 183 12.99 19.62 3.61
C ASN A 183 13.74 20.87 4.10
N VAL A 184 13.16 22.04 3.84
CA VAL A 184 13.63 23.30 4.41
C VAL A 184 12.46 24.14 4.90
N THR A 185 12.64 24.76 6.06
CA THR A 185 11.67 25.70 6.63
C THR A 185 11.97 27.11 6.13
N GLU A 186 11.08 27.67 5.31
CA GLU A 186 11.13 29.04 4.79
C GLU A 186 9.89 29.80 5.25
N ASN A 187 10.04 30.82 6.11
CA ASN A 187 8.92 31.62 6.65
C ASN A 187 7.83 30.77 7.33
N ASP A 188 8.23 29.87 8.23
CA ASP A 188 7.34 28.95 8.95
C ASP A 188 6.58 27.95 8.06
N ILE A 189 7.00 27.80 6.80
CA ILE A 189 6.47 26.82 5.85
C ILE A 189 7.56 25.81 5.52
N VAL A 190 7.26 24.53 5.74
CA VAL A 190 8.12 23.41 5.31
C VAL A 190 7.93 23.21 3.81
N ARG A 191 9.05 23.10 3.07
CA ARG A 191 9.05 22.86 1.63
C ARG A 191 10.04 21.77 1.26
N LEU A 192 9.61 20.88 0.37
CA LEU A 192 10.49 19.93 -0.31
C LEU A 192 11.38 20.67 -1.32
N LYS A 193 12.69 20.43 -1.26
CA LYS A 193 13.67 20.84 -2.28
C LYS A 193 14.18 19.59 -2.98
N ILE A 194 14.36 19.69 -4.30
CA ILE A 194 14.81 18.62 -5.20
C ILE A 194 15.91 19.16 -6.11
#